data_AF-A0A1X1ISN0-F1
#
_entry.id   AF-A0A1X1ISN0-F1
#
_cell.length_a   1.000
_cell.length_b   1.000
_cell.length_c   1.000
_cell.angle_alpha   90.00
_cell.angle_beta   90.00
_cell.angle_gamma   90.00
#
_symmetry.space_group_name_H-M   'P 1'
#
loop_
_entity.id
_entity.type
_entity.pdbx_description
1 polymer ?
#
loop_
_entity_poly.entity_id
_entity_poly.type
_entity_poly.pdbx_seq_one_letter_code
_entity_poly.pdbx_strand_id
1 'polypeptide(L)'
;MLEFIEYPKCSTCKKAKNELDQLGLEYQDVHIVEETPSEDAILNWLETSGFEVKQFFNTSGIKYRELGLKDKVGSLSKQEAAKLLASDGMLLKRPILVENGAVKQIGYRKTYEDLGLR
;
A
#
# COMPACT_ATOMS: atom_id res chain seq x y z
N MET A 1 9.21 -8.75 10.73
CA MET A 1 9.77 -7.87 9.69
C MET A 1 8.70 -6.88 9.30
N LEU A 2 8.94 -5.60 9.58
CA LEU A 2 8.06 -4.49 9.24
C LEU A 2 8.54 -3.86 7.94
N GLU A 3 7.65 -3.68 6.98
CA GLU A 3 7.93 -3.07 5.67
C GLU A 3 7.06 -1.82 5.53
N PHE A 4 7.70 -0.70 5.20
CA PHE A 4 7.06 0.58 4.94
C PHE A 4 7.16 0.89 3.45
N ILE A 5 6.09 0.56 2.73
CA ILE A 5 6.03 0.73 1.28
C ILE A 5 5.60 2.16 0.99
N GLU A 6 6.52 2.95 0.41
CA GLU A 6 6.35 4.39 0.32
C GLU A 6 6.78 4.99 -1.02
N TYR A 7 6.51 6.30 -1.15
CA TYR A 7 7.06 7.09 -2.25
C TYR A 7 7.66 8.36 -1.66
N PRO A 8 8.96 8.66 -1.82
CA PRO A 8 9.62 9.73 -1.07
C PRO A 8 8.99 11.12 -1.19
N LYS A 9 8.29 11.41 -2.30
CA LYS A 9 7.62 12.71 -2.54
C LYS A 9 6.20 12.79 -1.95
N CYS A 10 5.71 11.73 -1.32
CA CYS A 10 4.38 11.64 -0.71
C CYS A 10 4.37 12.27 0.68
N SER A 11 3.63 13.36 0.87
CA SER A 11 3.54 14.06 2.17
C SER A 11 2.94 13.19 3.28
N THR A 12 1.95 12.34 2.97
CA THR A 12 1.39 11.37 3.92
C THR A 12 2.41 10.32 4.33
N CYS A 13 3.27 9.89 3.40
CA CYS A 13 4.31 8.91 3.65
C CYS A 13 5.39 9.49 4.57
N LYS A 14 5.82 10.73 4.33
CA LYS A 14 6.73 11.46 5.23
C LYS A 14 6.18 11.56 6.67
N LYS A 15 4.87 11.84 6.83
CA LYS A 15 4.24 11.90 8.15
C LYS A 15 4.25 10.54 8.85
N ALA A 16 3.86 9.50 8.13
CA ALA A 16 3.82 8.13 8.63
C ALA A 16 5.22 7.60 8.99
N LYS A 17 6.23 7.90 8.17
CA LYS A 17 7.63 7.55 8.39
C LYS A 17 8.19 8.22 9.65
N ASN A 18 7.92 9.51 9.82
CA ASN A 18 8.33 10.24 11.03
C ASN A 18 7.76 9.61 12.31
N GLU A 19 6.54 9.06 12.28
CA GLU A 19 5.97 8.35 13.43
C GLU A 19 6.71 7.03 13.69
N LEU A 20 6.99 6.23 12.65
CA LEU A 20 7.78 5.00 12.81
C LEU A 20 9.15 5.29 13.43
N ASP A 21 9.83 6.35 12.96
CA ASP A 21 11.11 6.79 13.49
C ASP A 21 11.00 7.22 14.97
N GLN A 22 9.92 7.91 15.35
CA GLN A 22 9.65 8.32 16.74
C GLN A 22 9.33 7.14 17.67
N LEU A 23 8.66 6.11 17.15
CA LEU A 23 8.40 4.87 17.86
C LEU A 23 9.66 3.99 18.00
N GLY A 24 10.74 4.32 17.29
CA GLY A 24 11.99 3.58 17.33
C GLY A 24 11.87 2.17 16.76
N LEU A 25 10.91 1.94 15.87
CA LEU A 25 10.68 0.63 15.24
C LEU A 25 11.69 0.40 14.12
N GLU A 26 12.23 -0.82 14.03
CA GLU A 26 13.00 -1.23 12.86
C GLU A 26 12.05 -1.61 11.72
N TYR A 27 12.23 -0.99 10.56
CA TYR A 27 11.46 -1.29 9.36
C TYR A 27 12.33 -1.21 8.11
N GLN A 28 11.93 -1.96 7.09
CA GLN A 28 12.45 -1.83 5.74
C GLN A 28 11.72 -0.70 5.03
N ASP A 29 12.46 0.29 4.56
CA ASP A 29 11.94 1.34 3.69
C ASP A 29 11.90 0.83 2.24
N VAL A 30 10.71 0.68 1.66
CA VAL A 30 10.52 0.07 0.34
C VAL A 30 10.00 1.11 -0.65
N HIS A 31 10.75 1.40 -1.70
CA HIS A 31 10.33 2.39 -2.69
C HIS A 31 9.30 1.78 -3.64
N ILE A 32 8.02 2.18 -3.53
CA ILE A 32 6.87 1.54 -4.21
C ILE A 32 6.94 1.43 -5.74
N VAL A 33 7.77 2.24 -6.42
CA VAL A 33 8.00 2.14 -7.88
C VAL A 33 9.20 1.26 -8.21
N GLU A 34 10.38 1.59 -7.67
CA GLU A 34 11.62 0.87 -7.90
C GLU A 34 11.55 -0.58 -7.40
N GLU A 35 10.84 -0.78 -6.29
CA GLU A 35 10.62 -2.07 -5.63
C GLU A 35 9.12 -2.38 -5.60
N THR A 36 8.46 -2.25 -6.75
CA THR A 36 7.02 -2.54 -6.86
C THR A 36 6.74 -3.98 -6.38
N PRO A 37 5.83 -4.18 -5.41
CA PRO A 37 5.48 -5.52 -4.92
C PRO A 37 4.98 -6.44 -6.05
N SER A 38 5.31 -7.72 -5.98
CA SER A 38 4.91 -8.71 -6.99
C SER A 38 3.40 -8.95 -7.01
N GLU A 39 2.89 -9.49 -8.12
CA GLU A 39 1.49 -9.92 -8.24
C GLU A 39 1.10 -10.88 -7.10
N ASP A 40 1.95 -11.87 -6.80
CA ASP A 40 1.70 -12.84 -5.72
C ASP A 40 1.63 -12.19 -4.33
N ALA A 41 2.52 -11.23 -4.05
CA ALA A 41 2.51 -10.50 -2.78
C ALA A 41 1.24 -9.67 -2.64
N ILE A 42 0.85 -8.94 -3.69
CA ILE A 42 -0.37 -8.13 -3.69
C ILE A 42 -1.62 -9.00 -3.62
N LEU A 43 -1.65 -10.14 -4.32
CA LEU A 43 -2.74 -11.09 -4.25
C LEU A 43 -2.92 -11.61 -2.82
N ASN A 44 -1.82 -12.02 -2.17
CA ASN A 44 -1.83 -12.41 -0.77
C ASN A 44 -2.40 -11.30 0.13
N TRP A 45 -2.01 -10.03 -0.09
CA TRP A 45 -2.57 -8.90 0.66
C TRP A 45 -4.09 -8.75 0.45
N LEU A 46 -4.56 -8.84 -0.79
CA LEU A 46 -5.99 -8.74 -1.13
C LEU A 46 -6.81 -9.89 -0.54
N GLU A 47 -6.20 -11.06 -0.36
CA GLU A 47 -6.85 -12.24 0.20
C GLU A 47 -6.90 -12.24 1.72
N THR A 48 -5.83 -11.79 2.39
CA THR A 48 -5.64 -12.00 3.82
C THR A 48 -5.95 -10.78 4.69
N SER A 49 -5.86 -9.56 4.13
CA SER A 49 -5.92 -8.33 4.95
C SER A 49 -7.32 -7.90 5.40
N GLY A 50 -8.37 -8.39 4.73
CA GLY A 50 -9.75 -7.94 4.95
C GLY A 50 -10.08 -6.54 4.40
N PHE A 51 -9.13 -5.85 3.75
CA PHE A 51 -9.39 -4.59 3.07
C PHE A 51 -10.08 -4.81 1.72
N GLU A 52 -10.93 -3.88 1.32
CA GLU A 52 -11.54 -3.91 -0.02
C GLU A 52 -10.48 -3.65 -1.09
N VAL A 53 -10.62 -4.30 -2.25
CA VAL A 53 -9.74 -4.14 -3.43
C VAL A 53 -9.47 -2.67 -3.74
N LYS A 54 -10.51 -1.83 -3.73
CA LYS A 54 -10.42 -0.40 -4.03
C LYS A 54 -9.49 0.37 -3.09
N GLN A 55 -9.31 -0.08 -1.85
CA GLN A 55 -8.45 0.59 -0.88
C GLN A 55 -6.97 0.51 -1.27
N PHE A 56 -6.57 -0.52 -2.02
CA PHE A 56 -5.20 -0.69 -2.52
C PHE A 56 -4.89 0.21 -3.72
N PHE A 57 -5.87 0.87 -4.32
CA PHE A 57 -5.64 1.78 -5.44
C PHE A 57 -5.39 3.22 -4.97
N ASN A 58 -4.42 3.88 -5.61
CA ASN A 58 -4.20 5.31 -5.51
C ASN A 58 -5.27 6.08 -6.29
N THR A 59 -6.48 6.14 -5.74
CA THR A 59 -7.64 6.79 -6.36
C THR A 59 -7.45 8.28 -6.66
N SER A 60 -6.53 8.95 -5.96
CA SER A 60 -6.12 10.34 -6.20
C SER A 60 -5.04 10.50 -7.27
N GLY A 61 -4.42 9.39 -7.70
CA GLY A 61 -3.30 9.37 -8.63
C GLY A 61 -3.67 9.77 -10.06
N ILE A 62 -2.68 10.27 -10.80
CA ILE A 62 -2.84 10.58 -12.23
C ILE A 62 -3.11 9.28 -13.01
N LYS A 63 -2.31 8.23 -12.80
CA LYS A 63 -2.47 6.92 -13.45
C LYS A 63 -3.86 6.30 -13.28
N TYR A 64 -4.45 6.40 -12.08
CA TYR A 64 -5.81 5.92 -11.82
C TYR A 64 -6.86 6.62 -12.68
N ARG A 65 -6.70 7.94 -12.89
CA ARG A 65 -7.59 8.76 -13.72
C ARG A 65 -7.37 8.51 -15.21
N GLU A 66 -6.10 8.47 -15.66
CA GLU A 66 -5.73 8.22 -17.06
C GLU A 66 -6.25 6.86 -17.57
N LEU A 67 -6.21 5.83 -16.73
CA LEU A 67 -6.68 4.48 -17.08
C LEU A 67 -8.20 4.28 -16.90
N GLY A 68 -8.93 5.31 -16.44
CA GLY A 68 -10.37 5.24 -16.21
C GLY A 68 -10.77 4.18 -15.17
N LEU A 69 -9.96 4.01 -14.12
CA LEU A 69 -10.14 2.90 -13.16
C LEU A 69 -11.33 3.10 -12.21
N LYS A 70 -11.88 4.32 -12.12
CA LYS A 70 -13.02 4.65 -11.27
C LYS A 70 -14.21 3.71 -11.48
N ASP A 71 -14.49 3.38 -12.74
CA ASP A 71 -15.67 2.60 -13.12
C ASP A 71 -15.36 1.09 -13.26
N LYS A 72 -14.07 0.71 -13.14
CA LYS A 72 -13.61 -0.68 -13.35
C LYS A 72 -13.26 -1.38 -12.04
N VAL A 73 -12.66 -0.68 -11.07
CA VAL A 73 -12.10 -1.30 -9.87
C VAL A 73 -13.15 -2.02 -9.02
N GLY A 74 -14.41 -1.60 -9.07
CA GLY A 74 -15.49 -2.28 -8.36
C GLY A 74 -15.88 -3.65 -8.93
N SER A 75 -15.48 -3.97 -10.17
CA SER A 75 -15.78 -5.25 -10.83
C SER A 75 -14.57 -6.15 -11.04
N LEU A 76 -13.36 -5.69 -10.67
CA LEU A 76 -12.15 -6.52 -10.76
C LEU A 76 -12.19 -7.64 -9.74
N SER A 77 -11.83 -8.85 -10.19
CA SER A 77 -11.43 -9.92 -9.28
C SER A 77 -10.13 -9.55 -8.55
N LYS A 78 -9.84 -10.23 -7.44
CA LYS A 78 -8.57 -10.03 -6.71
C LYS A 78 -7.35 -10.32 -7.59
N GLN A 79 -7.41 -11.35 -8.43
CA GLN A 79 -6.34 -11.68 -9.38
C GLN A 79 -6.09 -10.56 -10.39
N GLU A 80 -7.15 -10.05 -11.03
CA GLU A 80 -7.03 -8.97 -12.01
C GLU A 80 -6.52 -7.68 -11.36
N ALA A 81 -6.99 -7.39 -10.14
CA ALA A 81 -6.52 -6.24 -9.37
C ALA A 81 -5.04 -6.38 -8.99
N ALA A 82 -4.60 -7.56 -8.53
CA ALA A 82 -3.21 -7.83 -8.18
C ALA A 82 -2.28 -7.63 -9.38
N LYS A 83 -2.64 -8.23 -10.53
CA LYS A 83 -1.90 -8.07 -11.78
C LYS A 83 -1.78 -6.62 -12.22
N LEU A 84 -2.88 -5.87 -12.12
CA LEU A 84 -2.89 -4.45 -12.48
C LEU A 84 -2.02 -3.62 -11.54
N LEU A 85 -2.13 -3.82 -10.23
CA LEU A 85 -1.35 -3.10 -9.22
C LEU A 85 0.16 -3.41 -9.33
N ALA A 86 0.53 -4.66 -9.64
CA ALA A 86 1.92 -5.06 -9.85
C ALA A 86 2.55 -4.46 -11.12
N SER A 87 1.72 -4.07 -12.09
CA SER A 87 2.21 -3.53 -13.38
C SER A 87 2.75 -2.09 -13.29
N ASP A 88 2.30 -1.32 -12.29
CA ASP A 88 2.75 0.05 -12.06
C ASP A 88 2.53 0.43 -10.59
N GLY A 89 3.62 0.53 -9.81
CA GLY A 89 3.59 0.93 -8.41
C GLY A 89 2.93 2.30 -8.14
N MET A 90 2.78 3.16 -9.15
CA MET A 90 2.01 4.40 -8.99
C MET A 90 0.49 4.18 -8.87
N LEU A 91 -0.01 3.00 -9.23
CA LEU A 91 -1.39 2.56 -9.01
C LEU A 91 -1.65 2.13 -7.58
N LEU A 92 -0.63 1.69 -6.83
CA LEU A 92 -0.77 1.33 -5.44
C LEU A 92 -1.00 2.55 -4.55
N LYS A 93 -1.96 2.41 -3.62
CA LYS A 93 -2.16 3.35 -2.53
C LYS A 93 -0.89 3.39 -1.68
N ARG A 94 -0.62 4.54 -1.07
CA ARG A 94 0.61 4.77 -0.28
C ARG A 94 0.36 5.70 0.90
N PRO A 95 1.09 5.54 2.01
CA PRO A 95 1.96 4.39 2.29
C PRO A 95 1.16 3.08 2.47
N ILE A 96 1.82 1.93 2.45
CA ILE A 96 1.27 0.64 2.92
C ILE A 96 2.21 0.10 3.98
N LEU A 97 1.67 -0.20 5.16
CA LEU A 97 2.42 -0.79 6.25
C LEU A 97 2.13 -2.29 6.31
N VAL A 98 3.17 -3.10 6.20
CA VAL A 98 3.10 -4.57 6.20
C VAL A 98 3.97 -5.11 7.31
N GLU A 99 3.45 -6.04 8.09
CA GLU A 99 4.19 -6.70 9.17
C GLU A 99 4.09 -8.22 8.96
N ASN A 100 5.25 -8.87 8.79
CA ASN A 100 5.35 -10.31 8.54
C ASN A 100 4.46 -10.77 7.36
N GLY A 101 4.45 -9.98 6.28
CA GLY A 101 3.64 -10.24 5.08
C GLY A 101 2.15 -9.90 5.20
N ALA A 102 1.66 -9.48 6.38
CA ALA A 102 0.28 -9.07 6.60
C ALA A 102 0.12 -7.55 6.56
N VAL A 103 -0.85 -7.05 5.80
CA VAL A 103 -1.12 -5.60 5.72
C VAL A 103 -1.76 -5.13 7.02
N LYS A 104 -1.09 -4.22 7.73
CA LYS A 104 -1.57 -3.63 8.99
C LYS A 104 -2.38 -2.35 8.72
N GLN A 105 -1.95 -1.54 7.75
CA GLN A 105 -2.69 -0.33 7.38
C GLN A 105 -2.39 0.10 5.95
N ILE A 106 -3.43 0.56 5.25
CA ILE A 106 -3.33 1.21 3.94
C ILE A 106 -3.55 2.72 4.09
N GLY A 107 -2.58 3.50 3.62
CA GLY A 107 -2.49 4.92 3.89
C GLY A 107 -2.09 5.19 5.34
N TYR A 108 -2.50 6.35 5.83
CA TYR A 108 -2.23 6.80 7.19
C TYR A 108 -3.55 7.30 7.81
N ARG A 109 -4.45 6.33 8.10
CA ARG A 109 -5.82 6.62 8.57
C ARG A 109 -5.90 6.73 10.09
N LYS A 110 -5.03 6.01 10.79
CA LYS A 110 -4.78 6.08 12.22
C LYS A 110 -3.28 6.15 12.45
N THR A 111 -2.89 6.59 13.64
CA THR A 111 -1.50 6.51 14.13
C THR A 111 -1.05 5.05 14.17
N TYR A 112 0.23 4.82 13.95
CA TYR A 112 0.83 3.49 13.98
C TYR A 112 1.02 2.95 15.40
N GLU A 113 1.08 3.82 16.41
CA GLU A 113 1.03 3.42 17.83
C GLU A 113 -0.20 2.55 18.14
N ASP A 114 -1.34 2.83 17.51
CA ASP A 114 -2.60 2.10 17.72
C ASP A 114 -2.63 0.70 17.09
N LEU A 115 -1.63 0.34 16.27
CA LEU A 115 -1.64 -0.89 15.48
C LEU A 115 -1.01 -2.09 16.19
N GLY A 116 -0.43 -1.87 17.40
CA GLY A 116 0.21 -2.93 18.18
C GLY A 116 1.32 -3.64 17.40
N LEU A 117 2.14 -2.85 16.69
CA LEU A 117 3.25 -3.31 15.88
C LEU A 117 4.34 -3.96 16.75
N ARG A 118 5.07 -4.93 16.18
CA ARG A 118 6.12 -5.69 16.86
C ARG A 118 7.36 -5.88 15.99
#